data_AF-A0A2A4NYH4-F1
#
_entry.id   AF-A0A2A4NYH4-F1
#
_cell.length_a   1.000
_cell.length_b   1.000
_cell.length_c   1.000
_cell.angle_alpha   90.00
_cell.angle_beta   90.00
_cell.angle_gamma   90.00
#
_symmetry.space_group_name_H-M   'P 1'
#
loop_
_entity.id
_entity.type
_entity.pdbx_description
1 polymer ?
#
loop_
_entity_poly.entity_id
_entity_poly.type
_entity_poly.pdbx_seq_one_letter_code
_entity_poly.pdbx_strand_id
1 'polypeptide(L)'
;MTDQPRTNSLHGRPSLVCVESLGRAADPMDGLGDFLDSLPDIYAGRDFRHLASRWAECAIGGQQIGLAYGAHVIKVGVQAHILDLMERDALHFLCTHGAGAIHDIELALAGQTSEDVAAALDSGRFGMTSEPVEVWENALERTRAENLG
;
A
#
# COMPACT_ATOMS: atom_id res chain seq x y z
N MET A 1 -15.66 42.49 22.15
CA MET A 1 -15.41 41.97 20.79
C MET A 1 -16.48 40.94 20.48
N THR A 2 -17.53 41.34 19.77
CA THR A 2 -18.57 40.43 19.27
C THR A 2 -18.57 40.56 17.75
N ASP A 3 -17.51 40.06 17.12
CA ASP A 3 -17.46 39.99 15.66
C ASP A 3 -17.93 38.59 15.27
N GLN A 4 -19.14 38.51 14.73
CA GLN A 4 -19.67 37.24 14.24
C GLN A 4 -19.01 36.87 12.91
N PRO A 5 -18.77 35.56 12.67
CA PRO A 5 -18.21 35.11 11.40
C PRO A 5 -19.14 35.47 10.23
N ARG A 6 -18.56 36.03 9.16
CA ARG A 6 -19.29 36.33 7.92
C ARG A 6 -19.63 35.04 7.18
N THR A 7 -20.86 34.95 6.67
CA THR A 7 -21.37 33.80 5.92
C THR A 7 -21.75 34.21 4.49
N ASN A 8 -21.75 33.23 3.57
CA ASN A 8 -22.15 33.40 2.16
C ASN A 8 -23.17 32.32 1.77
N SER A 9 -24.02 32.60 0.77
CA SER A 9 -25.05 31.67 0.28
C SER A 9 -24.45 30.50 -0.50
N LEU A 10 -24.97 29.29 -0.27
CA LEU A 10 -24.62 28.08 -1.04
C LEU A 10 -24.92 28.23 -2.54
N HIS A 11 -26.01 28.93 -2.88
CA HIS A 11 -26.44 29.11 -4.28
C HIS A 11 -25.55 30.07 -5.09
N GLY A 12 -24.70 30.87 -4.40
CA GLY A 12 -23.83 31.86 -5.02
C GLY A 12 -22.38 31.41 -5.21
N ARG A 13 -22.03 30.17 -4.82
CA ARG A 13 -20.68 29.62 -4.96
C ARG A 13 -20.67 28.38 -5.86
N PRO A 14 -19.58 28.12 -6.60
CA PRO A 14 -19.42 26.85 -7.30
C PRO A 14 -19.35 25.68 -6.31
N SER A 15 -20.05 24.58 -6.64
CA SER A 15 -20.01 23.32 -5.89
C SER A 15 -19.39 22.24 -6.76
N LEU A 16 -18.50 21.43 -6.18
CA LEU A 16 -17.76 20.36 -6.90
C LEU A 16 -18.49 19.01 -6.91
N VAL A 17 -19.57 18.89 -6.14
CA VAL A 17 -20.32 17.64 -5.94
C VAL A 17 -21.80 17.95 -6.13
N CYS A 18 -22.49 17.12 -6.90
CA CYS A 18 -23.93 17.15 -7.10
C CYS A 18 -24.56 15.80 -6.72
N VAL A 19 -25.89 15.71 -6.75
CA VAL A 19 -26.61 14.49 -6.37
C VAL A 19 -26.22 13.32 -7.27
N GLU A 20 -25.90 13.59 -8.53
CA GLU A 20 -25.43 12.62 -9.52
C GLU A 20 -24.02 12.09 -9.21
N SER A 21 -23.23 12.83 -8.42
CA SER A 21 -21.89 12.39 -7.97
C SER A 21 -21.96 11.47 -6.75
N LEU A 22 -23.13 11.30 -6.14
CA LEU A 22 -23.29 10.47 -4.96
C LEU A 22 -23.28 8.98 -5.36
N GLY A 23 -22.58 8.17 -4.59
CA GLY A 23 -22.67 6.72 -4.69
C GLY A 23 -24.04 6.21 -4.27
N ARG A 24 -24.29 4.93 -4.49
CA ARG A 24 -25.54 4.27 -4.11
C ARG A 24 -25.29 3.30 -2.97
N ALA A 25 -26.19 3.30 -1.99
CA ALA A 25 -26.29 2.16 -1.09
C ALA A 25 -26.76 0.96 -1.92
N ALA A 26 -25.90 -0.04 -2.08
CA ALA A 26 -26.26 -1.27 -2.74
C ALA A 26 -26.90 -2.23 -1.73
N ASP A 27 -27.91 -2.98 -2.19
CA ASP A 27 -28.34 -4.22 -1.53
C ASP A 27 -27.13 -5.17 -1.39
N PRO A 28 -27.20 -6.25 -0.59
CA PRO A 28 -26.12 -7.23 -0.54
C PRO A 28 -25.67 -7.62 -1.95
N MET A 29 -24.41 -7.35 -2.25
CA MET A 29 -23.85 -7.53 -3.58
C MET A 29 -23.28 -8.93 -3.74
N ASP A 30 -23.45 -9.51 -4.92
CA ASP A 30 -23.02 -10.87 -5.22
C ASP A 30 -21.49 -10.98 -5.35
N GLY A 31 -20.80 -9.89 -5.67
CA GLY A 31 -19.34 -9.88 -5.80
C GLY A 31 -18.65 -8.52 -5.64
N LEU A 32 -17.31 -8.57 -5.65
CA LEU A 32 -16.46 -7.40 -5.52
C LEU A 32 -16.60 -6.40 -6.68
N GLY A 33 -16.95 -6.90 -7.89
CA GLY A 33 -17.19 -6.04 -9.06
C GLY A 33 -18.35 -5.08 -8.85
N ASP A 34 -19.51 -5.62 -8.43
CA ASP A 34 -20.69 -4.80 -8.12
C ASP A 34 -20.40 -3.80 -7.00
N PHE A 35 -19.58 -4.19 -6.01
CA PHE A 35 -19.12 -3.28 -4.96
C PHE A 35 -18.32 -2.11 -5.54
N LEU A 36 -17.37 -2.38 -6.43
CA LEU A 36 -16.59 -1.31 -7.08
C LEU A 36 -17.49 -0.38 -7.87
N ASP A 37 -18.44 -0.92 -8.64
CA ASP A 37 -19.38 -0.14 -9.46
C ASP A 37 -20.35 0.70 -8.63
N SER A 38 -20.60 0.33 -7.37
CA SER A 38 -21.43 1.11 -6.44
C SER A 38 -20.72 2.36 -5.88
N LEU A 39 -19.37 2.41 -5.94
CA LEU A 39 -18.59 3.50 -5.39
C LEU A 39 -18.87 4.81 -6.15
N PRO A 40 -18.93 5.96 -5.44
CA PRO A 40 -19.04 7.27 -6.09
C PRO A 40 -17.97 7.47 -7.17
N ASP A 41 -18.36 7.97 -8.35
CA ASP A 41 -17.41 8.33 -9.41
C ASP A 41 -16.75 9.69 -9.19
N ILE A 42 -16.13 9.84 -8.03
CA ILE A 42 -15.41 11.05 -7.62
C ILE A 42 -14.31 10.70 -6.61
N TYR A 43 -13.22 11.47 -6.62
CA TYR A 43 -12.08 11.33 -5.71
C TYR A 43 -11.59 9.88 -5.63
N ALA A 44 -11.42 9.34 -4.41
CA ALA A 44 -10.92 7.99 -4.18
C ALA A 44 -11.75 6.89 -4.85
N GLY A 45 -13.08 7.06 -4.97
CA GLY A 45 -13.93 6.07 -5.65
C GLY A 45 -13.68 5.99 -7.15
N ARG A 46 -13.30 7.12 -7.77
CA ARG A 46 -12.82 7.16 -9.16
C ARG A 46 -11.40 6.61 -9.27
N ASP A 47 -10.49 7.12 -8.45
CA ASP A 47 -9.07 6.78 -8.54
C ASP A 47 -8.83 5.28 -8.31
N PHE A 48 -9.56 4.69 -7.35
CA PHE A 48 -9.46 3.26 -7.05
C PHE A 48 -9.98 2.39 -8.19
N ARG A 49 -11.18 2.68 -8.74
CA ARG A 49 -11.71 1.95 -9.89
C ARG A 49 -10.79 2.06 -11.11
N HIS A 50 -10.26 3.26 -11.35
CA HIS A 50 -9.34 3.49 -12.46
C HIS A 50 -8.07 2.65 -12.28
N LEU A 51 -7.45 2.69 -11.10
CA LEU A 51 -6.26 1.89 -10.80
C LEU A 51 -6.53 0.40 -10.97
N ALA A 52 -7.61 -0.12 -10.38
CA ALA A 52 -7.96 -1.54 -10.45
C ALA A 52 -8.20 -2.00 -11.89
N SER A 53 -8.95 -1.22 -12.68
CA SER A 53 -9.26 -1.54 -14.08
C SER A 53 -7.99 -1.53 -14.93
N ARG A 54 -7.16 -0.48 -14.80
CA ARG A 54 -5.89 -0.37 -15.55
C ARG A 54 -4.91 -1.47 -15.18
N TRP A 55 -4.84 -1.85 -13.91
CA TRP A 55 -4.00 -2.96 -13.46
C TRP A 55 -4.46 -4.28 -14.09
N ALA A 56 -5.76 -4.58 -14.05
CA ALA A 56 -6.34 -5.78 -14.63
C ALA A 56 -6.14 -5.83 -16.16
N GLU A 57 -6.36 -4.72 -16.87
CA GLU A 57 -6.11 -4.61 -18.31
C GLU A 57 -4.64 -4.89 -18.67
N CYS A 58 -3.70 -4.33 -17.91
CA CYS A 58 -2.27 -4.59 -18.09
C CYS A 58 -1.93 -6.06 -17.84
N ALA A 59 -2.45 -6.66 -16.77
CA ALA A 59 -2.18 -8.06 -16.42
C ALA A 59 -2.74 -9.02 -17.49
N ILE A 60 -4.00 -8.83 -17.90
CA ILE A 60 -4.64 -9.63 -18.97
C ILE A 60 -3.91 -9.43 -20.29
N GLY A 61 -3.42 -8.22 -20.57
CA GLY A 61 -2.64 -7.89 -21.76
C GLY A 61 -1.17 -8.35 -21.73
N GLY A 62 -0.75 -9.09 -20.69
CA GLY A 62 0.63 -9.57 -20.54
C GLY A 62 1.67 -8.45 -20.40
N GLN A 63 1.26 -7.27 -19.93
CA GLN A 63 2.14 -6.14 -19.73
C GLN A 63 2.94 -6.30 -18.42
N GLN A 64 4.13 -5.73 -18.40
CA GLN A 64 4.95 -5.69 -17.19
C GLN A 64 4.40 -4.66 -16.20
N ILE A 65 4.27 -5.06 -14.93
CA ILE A 65 3.70 -4.24 -13.86
C ILE A 65 4.69 -4.16 -12.70
N GLY A 66 4.93 -2.95 -12.19
CA GLY A 66 5.78 -2.71 -11.02
C GLY A 66 5.02 -2.03 -9.89
N LEU A 67 5.35 -2.39 -8.65
CA LEU A 67 4.81 -1.79 -7.43
C LEU A 67 5.93 -1.17 -6.62
N ALA A 68 5.85 0.15 -6.41
CA ALA A 68 6.66 0.85 -5.42
C ALA A 68 5.86 1.04 -4.13
N TYR A 69 6.41 0.62 -2.99
CA TYR A 69 5.72 0.66 -1.71
C TYR A 69 6.63 1.04 -0.54
N GLY A 70 6.01 1.52 0.53
CA GLY A 70 6.67 1.77 1.81
C GLY A 70 6.56 0.60 2.78
N ALA A 71 7.40 0.62 3.81
CA ALA A 71 7.51 -0.44 4.82
C ALA A 71 6.19 -0.96 5.42
N HIS A 72 5.19 -0.08 5.58
CA HIS A 72 3.91 -0.42 6.20
C HIS A 72 3.13 -1.49 5.45
N VAL A 73 3.33 -1.60 4.14
CA VAL A 73 2.64 -2.61 3.32
C VAL A 73 2.99 -4.02 3.79
N ILE A 74 4.28 -4.30 4.00
CA ILE A 74 4.73 -5.60 4.52
C ILE A 74 4.45 -5.71 6.02
N LYS A 75 4.70 -4.64 6.78
CA LYS A 75 4.50 -4.61 8.24
C LYS A 75 3.13 -5.10 8.69
N VAL A 76 2.08 -4.81 7.90
CA VAL A 76 0.68 -5.09 8.27
C VAL A 76 0.05 -6.26 7.51
N GLY A 77 0.84 -7.08 6.81
CA GLY A 77 0.34 -8.32 6.22
C GLY A 77 -0.12 -8.25 4.77
N VAL A 78 0.07 -7.12 4.07
CA VAL A 78 -0.37 -6.99 2.66
C VAL A 78 0.45 -7.87 1.72
N GLN A 79 1.62 -8.37 2.15
CA GLN A 79 2.49 -9.23 1.34
C GLN A 79 1.78 -10.47 0.79
N ALA A 80 0.78 -11.02 1.48
CA ALA A 80 0.01 -12.17 0.98
C ALA A 80 -0.70 -11.85 -0.36
N HIS A 81 -1.23 -10.64 -0.50
CA HIS A 81 -1.86 -10.19 -1.74
C HIS A 81 -0.83 -9.85 -2.83
N ILE A 82 0.34 -9.33 -2.44
CA ILE A 82 1.45 -9.08 -3.37
C ILE A 82 1.93 -10.41 -3.98
N LEU A 83 2.10 -11.44 -3.15
CA LEU A 83 2.49 -12.77 -3.60
C LEU A 83 1.46 -13.38 -4.54
N ASP A 84 0.17 -13.31 -4.21
CA ASP A 84 -0.91 -13.80 -5.10
C ASP A 84 -0.90 -13.09 -6.46
N LEU A 85 -0.62 -11.78 -6.50
CA LEU A 85 -0.48 -11.05 -7.76
C LEU A 85 0.77 -11.48 -8.55
N MET A 86 1.88 -11.75 -7.88
CA MET A 86 3.10 -12.24 -8.52
C MET A 86 2.92 -13.65 -9.08
N GLU A 87 2.29 -14.56 -8.34
CA GLU A 87 2.01 -15.94 -8.76
C GLU A 87 1.08 -16.02 -9.98
N ARG A 88 0.26 -14.98 -10.20
CA ARG A 88 -0.67 -14.85 -11.33
C ARG A 88 -0.11 -14.04 -12.50
N ASP A 89 1.20 -13.74 -12.51
CA ASP A 89 1.85 -12.84 -13.49
C ASP A 89 1.16 -11.45 -13.60
N ALA A 90 0.53 -11.00 -12.52
CA ALA A 90 -0.13 -9.70 -12.42
C ALA A 90 0.73 -8.65 -11.70
N LEU A 91 1.96 -8.99 -11.30
CA LEU A 91 2.95 -8.10 -10.70
C LEU A 91 4.36 -8.68 -10.91
N HIS A 92 5.29 -7.88 -11.40
CA HIS A 92 6.60 -8.35 -11.90
C HIS A 92 7.78 -7.72 -11.18
N PHE A 93 7.63 -6.46 -10.77
CA PHE A 93 8.71 -5.70 -10.13
C PHE A 93 8.27 -5.12 -8.80
N LEU A 94 9.12 -5.24 -7.78
CA LEU A 94 8.92 -4.65 -6.47
C LEU A 94 10.00 -3.60 -6.23
N CYS A 95 9.60 -2.46 -5.67
CA CYS A 95 10.51 -1.41 -5.24
C CYS A 95 10.13 -0.96 -3.83
N THR A 96 11.07 -1.08 -2.89
CA THR A 96 10.89 -0.66 -1.49
C THR A 96 12.19 -0.08 -0.95
N HIS A 97 12.10 0.61 0.19
CA HIS A 97 13.25 1.03 0.97
C HIS A 97 13.62 -0.01 2.05
N GLY A 98 14.77 0.19 2.70
CA GLY A 98 15.36 -0.77 3.66
C GLY A 98 14.43 -1.25 4.77
N ALA A 99 13.62 -0.36 5.35
CA ALA A 99 12.65 -0.76 6.38
C ALA A 99 11.58 -1.76 5.88
N GLY A 100 11.21 -1.73 4.59
CA GLY A 100 10.32 -2.77 4.04
C GLY A 100 10.99 -4.13 3.96
N ALA A 101 12.28 -4.17 3.61
CA ALA A 101 13.08 -5.40 3.61
C ALA A 101 13.30 -5.94 5.02
N ILE A 102 13.51 -5.05 6.02
CA ILE A 102 13.64 -5.46 7.42
C ILE A 102 12.37 -6.15 7.91
N HIS A 103 11.19 -5.56 7.68
CA HIS A 103 9.94 -6.20 8.10
C HIS A 103 9.71 -7.56 7.43
N ASP A 104 10.06 -7.70 6.15
CA ASP A 104 9.98 -8.98 5.44
C ASP A 104 10.88 -10.04 6.07
N ILE A 105 12.14 -9.69 6.37
CA ILE A 105 13.11 -10.59 7.02
C ILE A 105 12.66 -10.97 8.43
N GLU A 106 12.23 -10.02 9.25
CA GLU A 106 11.74 -10.29 10.60
C GLU A 106 10.53 -11.24 10.59
N LEU A 107 9.59 -11.02 9.68
CA LEU A 107 8.45 -11.92 9.49
C LEU A 107 8.89 -13.31 9.03
N ALA A 108 9.86 -13.41 8.11
CA ALA A 108 10.37 -14.68 7.63
C ALA A 108 11.11 -15.48 8.70
N LEU A 109 11.87 -14.81 9.58
CA LEU A 109 12.67 -15.45 10.63
C LEU A 109 11.86 -15.77 11.89
N ALA A 110 11.02 -14.84 12.32
CA ALA A 110 10.39 -14.88 13.64
C ALA A 110 8.86 -14.90 13.60
N GLY A 111 8.23 -14.75 12.43
CA GLY A 111 6.77 -14.64 12.30
C GLY A 111 6.18 -13.37 12.91
N GLN A 112 7.02 -12.41 13.29
CA GLN A 112 6.63 -11.15 13.95
C GLN A 112 7.58 -10.02 13.56
N THR A 113 7.09 -8.79 13.59
CA THR A 113 7.84 -7.58 13.20
C THR A 113 7.26 -6.35 13.89
N SER A 114 7.87 -5.17 13.72
CA SER A 114 7.43 -3.88 14.25
C SER A 114 7.64 -3.73 15.76
N GLU A 115 8.88 -3.47 16.17
CA GLU A 115 9.19 -3.09 17.55
C GLU A 115 8.46 -1.81 18.01
N ASP A 116 8.31 -1.64 19.32
CA ASP A 116 7.78 -0.41 19.92
C ASP A 116 8.82 0.71 19.82
N VAL A 117 8.65 1.52 18.79
CA VAL A 117 9.51 2.67 18.48
C VAL A 117 9.60 3.63 19.68
N ALA A 118 8.49 3.95 20.35
CA ALA A 118 8.50 4.92 21.44
C ALA A 118 9.29 4.39 22.65
N ALA A 119 9.13 3.11 22.97
CA ALA A 119 9.85 2.48 24.07
C ALA A 119 11.36 2.29 23.78
N ALA A 120 11.73 2.07 22.51
CA ALA A 120 13.11 1.76 22.12
C ALA A 120 13.95 3.02 21.83
N LEU A 121 13.34 4.09 21.30
CA LEU A 121 14.03 5.31 20.86
C LEU A 121 14.79 6.00 22.01
N ASP A 122 14.14 6.23 23.15
CA ASP A 122 14.76 6.93 24.29
C ASP A 122 16.03 6.23 24.80
N SER A 123 16.07 4.91 24.62
CA SER A 123 17.19 4.08 25.04
C SER A 123 18.26 3.84 23.96
N GLY A 124 18.07 4.37 22.75
CA GLY A 124 18.95 4.14 21.61
C GLY A 124 18.97 2.70 21.10
N ARG A 125 17.96 1.90 21.45
CA ARG A 125 17.87 0.48 21.07
C ARG A 125 17.02 0.22 19.82
N PHE A 126 16.37 1.26 19.29
CA PHE A 126 15.56 1.14 18.08
C PHE A 126 16.41 0.69 16.90
N GLY A 127 15.98 -0.38 16.21
CA GLY A 127 16.64 -0.96 15.05
C GLY A 127 17.92 -1.75 15.35
N MET A 128 18.14 -2.17 16.60
CA MET A 128 19.39 -2.82 17.03
C MET A 128 19.31 -4.36 17.10
N THR A 129 18.38 -4.97 16.37
CA THR A 129 18.23 -6.44 16.24
C THR A 129 19.33 -7.00 15.33
N SER A 130 20.02 -8.07 15.75
CA SER A 130 21.16 -8.64 15.01
C SER A 130 20.74 -9.51 13.84
N GLU A 131 19.63 -10.23 13.94
CA GLU A 131 19.23 -11.25 12.97
C GLU A 131 19.03 -10.69 11.54
N PRO A 132 18.36 -9.53 11.31
CA PRO A 132 18.30 -8.93 9.98
C PRO A 132 19.68 -8.54 9.41
N VAL A 133 20.61 -8.12 10.28
CA VAL A 133 21.99 -7.75 9.87
C VAL A 133 22.74 -9.00 9.41
N GLU A 134 22.65 -10.10 10.17
CA GLU A 134 23.27 -11.38 9.82
C GLU A 134 22.79 -11.88 8.45
N VAL A 135 21.49 -11.76 8.13
CA VAL A 135 20.97 -12.11 6.80
C VAL A 135 21.66 -11.30 5.70
N TRP A 136 21.84 -9.99 5.91
CA TRP A 136 22.49 -9.13 4.92
C TRP A 136 23.99 -9.40 4.78
N GLU A 137 24.69 -9.63 5.89
CA GLU A 137 26.10 -10.01 5.86
C GLU A 137 26.32 -11.29 5.06
N ASN A 138 25.53 -12.33 5.32
CA ASN A 138 25.57 -13.57 4.55
C ASN A 138 25.28 -13.35 3.06
N ALA A 139 24.31 -12.49 2.73
CA ALA A 139 24.01 -12.16 1.34
C ALA A 139 25.18 -11.44 0.64
N LEU A 140 25.86 -10.52 1.33
CA LEU A 140 27.04 -9.82 0.81
C LEU A 140 28.23 -10.75 0.61
N GLU A 141 28.47 -11.68 1.54
CA GLU A 141 29.52 -12.69 1.40
C GLU A 141 29.27 -13.59 0.19
N ARG A 142 28.03 -14.08 0.03
CA ARG A 142 27.65 -14.88 -1.14
C ARG A 142 27.88 -14.12 -2.44
N THR A 143 27.45 -12.86 -2.48
CA THR A 143 27.61 -11.98 -3.65
C THR A 143 29.08 -11.87 -4.06
N ARG A 144 29.99 -11.71 -3.10
CA ARG A 144 31.45 -11.67 -3.35
C ARG A 144 32.01 -13.00 -3.80
N ALA A 145 31.61 -14.11 -3.17
CA ALA A 145 32.11 -15.44 -3.50
C ALA A 145 31.68 -15.88 -4.91
N GLU A 146 30.46 -15.50 -5.32
CA GLU A 146 29.86 -15.91 -6.59
C GLU A 146 30.05 -14.90 -7.73
N ASN A 147 30.70 -13.75 -7.47
CA ASN A 147 30.81 -12.62 -8.42
C ASN A 147 29.46 -12.18 -8.99
N LEU A 148 28.44 -12.07 -8.13
CA LEU A 148 27.11 -11.59 -8.52
C LEU A 148 27.10 -10.05 -8.48
N GLY A 149 27.59 -9.40 -9.52
CA GLY A 149 27.59 -7.92 -9.62
C GLY A 149 28.77 -7.36 -10.38
#